data_AF-A0A1I8M839-F1
#
_entry.id   AF-A0A1I8M839-F1
#
_cell.length_a   1.000
_cell.length_b   1.000
_cell.length_c   1.000
_cell.angle_alpha   90.00
_cell.angle_beta   90.00
_cell.angle_gamma   90.00
#
_symmetry.space_group_name_H-M   'P 1'
#
loop_
_entity.id
_entity.type
_entity.pdbx_description
1 polymer ?
#
loop_
_entity_poly.entity_id
_entity_poly.type
_entity_poly.pdbx_seq_one_letter_code
_entity_poly.pdbx_strand_id
1 'polypeptide(L)'
;MPSYELFLVLRQMSRPELVSALKRTAESILDKGGIIRRLQNLGSRALPYKISEQGLVHREGTYFAINFDAAPAKISDLKEEFGRDVDIIRRNVYKMEEPEKYECTLHEEMLPPAYRKDVQDMIEIAKRKQKPKYNYNSGLDYYPFQK
;
A
#
# COMPACT_ATOMS: atom_id res chain seq x y z
N MET A 1 20.31 -9.89 -1.80
CA MET A 1 19.69 -9.23 -2.97
C MET A 1 18.38 -8.60 -2.50
N PRO A 2 18.13 -7.31 -2.77
CA PRO A 2 16.86 -6.68 -2.44
C PRO A 2 15.72 -7.25 -3.30
N SER A 3 14.53 -7.29 -2.70
CA SER A 3 13.29 -7.71 -3.35
C SER A 3 12.65 -6.54 -4.09
N TYR A 4 12.15 -6.80 -5.29
CA TYR A 4 11.45 -5.83 -6.13
C TYR A 4 10.11 -6.40 -6.58
N GLU A 5 9.18 -5.50 -6.89
CA GLU A 5 7.90 -5.80 -7.52
C GLU A 5 7.84 -5.10 -8.88
N LEU A 6 7.68 -5.90 -9.94
CA LEU A 6 7.45 -5.44 -11.30
C LEU A 6 5.95 -5.49 -11.59
N PHE A 7 5.36 -4.31 -11.74
CA PHE A 7 4.04 -4.16 -12.32
C PHE A 7 4.15 -4.03 -13.83
N LEU A 8 3.44 -4.91 -14.53
CA LEU A 8 3.48 -5.02 -15.97
C LEU A 8 2.06 -4.95 -16.53
N VAL A 9 1.88 -4.11 -17.54
CA VAL A 9 0.64 -3.98 -18.29
C VAL A 9 0.94 -4.41 -19.71
N LEU A 10 0.45 -5.59 -20.07
CA LEU A 10 0.56 -6.12 -21.43
C LEU A 10 -0.62 -5.61 -22.27
N ARG A 11 -0.39 -5.45 -23.58
CA ARG A 11 -1.51 -5.24 -24.52
C ARG A 11 -2.47 -6.42 -24.50
N GLN A 12 -3.72 -6.15 -24.85
CA GLN A 12 -4.67 -7.23 -25.06
C GLN A 12 -4.22 -8.09 -26.25
N MET A 13 -4.05 -9.38 -26.00
CA MET A 13 -3.54 -10.34 -26.98
C MET A 13 -4.12 -11.72 -26.74
N SER A 14 -3.87 -12.64 -27.66
CA SER A 14 -4.26 -14.03 -27.51
C SER A 14 -3.51 -14.70 -26.35
N ARG A 15 -4.10 -15.72 -25.72
CA ARG A 15 -3.45 -16.46 -24.62
C ARG A 15 -2.02 -16.96 -24.96
N PRO A 16 -1.73 -17.54 -26.14
CA PRO A 16 -0.37 -17.99 -26.45
C PRO A 16 0.62 -16.83 -26.58
N GLU A 17 0.23 -15.71 -27.19
CA GLU A 17 1.08 -14.51 -27.26
C GLU A 17 1.40 -13.98 -25.86
N LEU A 18 0.40 -13.97 -24.97
CA LEU A 18 0.57 -13.50 -23.59
C LEU A 18 1.57 -14.35 -22.82
N VAL A 19 1.48 -15.68 -22.97
CA VAL A 19 2.44 -16.59 -22.36
C VAL A 19 3.84 -16.37 -22.93
N SER A 20 3.96 -16.11 -24.23
CA SER A 20 5.24 -15.80 -24.87
C SER A 20 5.85 -14.50 -24.32
N ALA A 21 5.05 -13.42 -24.19
CA ALA A 21 5.51 -12.14 -23.64
C ALA A 21 5.95 -12.28 -22.17
N LEU A 22 5.18 -13.00 -21.37
CA LEU A 22 5.56 -13.30 -19.99
C LEU A 22 6.83 -14.15 -19.90
N LYS A 23 6.98 -15.14 -20.78
CA LYS A 23 8.18 -15.98 -20.84
C LYS A 23 9.41 -15.14 -21.16
N ARG A 24 9.36 -14.27 -22.18
CA ARG A 24 10.45 -13.32 -22.50
C ARG A 24 10.80 -12.42 -21.32
N THR A 25 9.79 -11.89 -20.64
CA THR A 25 9.98 -11.05 -19.44
C THR A 25 10.66 -11.83 -18.31
N ALA A 26 10.24 -13.07 -18.06
CA ALA A 26 10.81 -13.93 -17.04
C ALA A 26 12.25 -14.34 -17.38
N GLU A 27 12.52 -14.71 -18.63
CA GLU A 27 13.86 -15.03 -19.13
C GLU A 27 14.82 -13.84 -18.94
N SER A 28 14.41 -12.63 -19.32
CA SER A 28 15.20 -11.41 -19.09
C SER A 28 15.59 -11.18 -17.63
N ILE A 29 14.69 -11.51 -16.69
CA ILE A 29 14.97 -11.42 -15.24
C ILE A 29 16.01 -12.49 -14.84
N LEU A 30 15.83 -13.72 -15.31
CA LEU A 30 16.71 -14.85 -14.99
C LEU A 30 18.11 -14.68 -15.60
N ASP A 31 18.20 -14.22 -16.85
CA ASP A 31 19.45 -14.01 -17.58
C ASP A 31 20.34 -12.97 -16.91
N LYS A 32 19.72 -11.97 -16.25
CA LYS A 32 20.43 -10.95 -15.46
C LYS A 32 20.74 -11.39 -14.03
N GLY A 33 20.54 -12.67 -13.71
CA GLY A 33 20.80 -13.27 -12.41
C GLY A 33 19.76 -12.92 -11.35
N GLY A 34 18.54 -12.54 -11.76
CA GLY A 34 17.41 -12.33 -10.86
C GLY A 34 16.70 -13.64 -10.52
N ILE A 35 16.02 -13.68 -9.38
CA ILE A 35 15.24 -14.83 -8.91
C ILE A 35 13.78 -14.43 -8.79
N ILE A 36 12.89 -15.13 -9.50
CA ILE A 36 11.44 -14.85 -9.45
C ILE A 36 10.83 -15.57 -8.25
N ARG A 37 10.22 -14.82 -7.32
CA ARG A 37 9.55 -15.36 -6.13
C ARG A 37 8.08 -15.67 -6.37
N ARG A 38 7.38 -14.75 -7.05
CA ARG A 38 5.93 -14.86 -7.26
C ARG A 38 5.54 -14.20 -8.58
N LEU A 39 4.65 -14.83 -9.31
CA LEU A 39 4.01 -14.28 -10.51
C LEU A 39 2.50 -14.31 -10.29
N GLN A 40 1.85 -13.16 -10.40
CA GLN A 40 0.41 -13.01 -10.19
C GLN A 40 -0.25 -12.40 -11.42
N ASN A 41 -1.35 -13.02 -11.87
CA ASN A 41 -2.24 -12.47 -12.88
C ASN A 41 -3.34 -11.66 -12.18
N LEU A 42 -3.41 -10.35 -12.44
CA LEU A 42 -4.42 -9.45 -11.89
C LEU A 42 -5.66 -9.31 -12.81
N GLY A 43 -5.61 -9.95 -13.98
CA GLY A 43 -6.68 -10.03 -14.97
C GLY A 43 -6.58 -8.97 -16.07
N SER A 44 -7.42 -9.14 -17.08
CA SER A 44 -7.61 -8.17 -18.17
C SER A 44 -8.69 -7.17 -17.79
N ARG A 45 -8.37 -5.88 -17.85
CA ARG A 45 -9.29 -4.79 -17.50
C ARG A 45 -9.12 -3.63 -18.48
N ALA A 46 -10.14 -2.79 -18.57
CA ALA A 46 -10.00 -1.50 -19.24
C ALA A 46 -8.94 -0.66 -18.51
N LEU A 47 -8.14 0.07 -19.29
CA LEU A 47 -7.17 1.02 -18.77
C LEU A 47 -7.92 2.24 -18.21
N PRO A 48 -7.44 2.88 -17.12
CA PRO A 48 -8.10 4.05 -16.55
C PRO A 48 -8.18 5.24 -17.53
N TYR A 49 -7.26 5.31 -18.48
CA TYR A 49 -7.22 6.32 -19.55
C TYR A 49 -6.57 5.74 -20.81
N LYS A 50 -6.74 6.45 -21.93
CA LYS A 50 -6.10 6.14 -23.21
C LYS A 50 -4.58 6.23 -23.06
N ILE A 51 -3.87 5.13 -23.32
CA ILE A 51 -2.40 5.11 -23.37
C ILE A 51 -1.98 4.97 -24.82
N SER A 52 -1.08 5.82 -25.29
CA SER A 52 -0.49 5.71 -26.62
C SER A 52 0.97 5.28 -26.44
N GLU A 53 1.29 4.07 -26.84
CA GLU A 53 2.62 3.48 -26.67
C GLU A 53 2.94 2.67 -27.93
N GLN A 54 4.20 2.64 -28.36
CA GLN A 54 4.64 1.88 -29.57
C GLN A 54 3.79 2.15 -30.83
N GLY A 55 3.30 3.39 -30.99
CA GLY A 55 2.49 3.80 -32.14
C GLY A 55 1.04 3.32 -32.12
N LEU A 56 0.61 2.59 -31.09
CA LEU A 56 -0.76 2.11 -30.93
C LEU A 56 -1.46 2.77 -29.74
N VAL A 57 -2.77 2.90 -29.89
CA VAL A 57 -3.63 3.39 -28.82
C VAL A 57 -4.24 2.20 -28.10
N HIS A 58 -3.96 2.09 -26.80
CA HIS A 58 -4.49 1.05 -25.93
C HIS A 58 -5.60 1.61 -25.04
N ARG A 59 -6.70 0.86 -24.97
CA ARG A 59 -7.84 1.10 -24.05
C ARG A 59 -8.05 -0.05 -23.07
N GLU A 60 -7.49 -1.21 -23.36
CA GLU A 60 -7.55 -2.42 -22.53
C GLU A 60 -6.15 -2.98 -22.36
N GLY A 61 -5.91 -3.66 -21.23
CA GLY A 61 -4.64 -4.30 -20.95
C GLY A 61 -4.77 -5.42 -19.91
N THR A 62 -3.81 -6.33 -19.93
CA THR A 62 -3.71 -7.41 -18.94
C THR A 62 -2.64 -7.08 -17.93
N TYR A 63 -2.99 -7.15 -16.65
CA TYR A 63 -2.15 -6.73 -15.55
C TYR A 63 -1.44 -7.93 -14.91
N PHE A 64 -0.13 -7.81 -14.73
CA PHE A 64 0.70 -8.78 -14.02
C PHE A 64 1.52 -8.09 -12.93
N ALA A 65 1.67 -8.78 -11.80
CA ALA A 65 2.59 -8.42 -10.74
C ALA A 65 3.61 -9.55 -10.57
N ILE A 66 4.90 -9.22 -10.69
CA ILE A 66 6.00 -10.17 -10.59
C ILE A 66 6.90 -9.71 -9.45
N ASN A 67 7.03 -10.54 -8.42
CA ASN A 67 7.94 -10.31 -7.31
C ASN A 67 9.23 -11.06 -7.62
N PHE A 68 10.35 -10.35 -7.64
CA PHE A 68 11.65 -10.91 -7.98
C PHE A 68 12.76 -10.24 -7.18
N ASP A 69 13.84 -10.97 -6.96
CA ASP A 69 15.06 -10.45 -6.36
C ASP A 69 16.07 -10.17 -7.46
N ALA A 70 16.74 -9.03 -7.39
CA ALA A 70 17.80 -8.70 -8.34
C ALA A 70 18.85 -7.78 -7.71
N ALA A 71 20.02 -7.71 -8.31
CA ALA A 71 21.02 -6.71 -7.94
C ALA A 71 20.56 -5.31 -8.39
N PRO A 72 20.70 -4.26 -7.56
CA PRO A 72 20.28 -2.89 -7.91
C PRO A 72 20.88 -2.38 -9.23
N ALA A 73 22.12 -2.77 -9.52
CA ALA A 73 22.83 -2.41 -10.75
C ALA A 73 22.16 -2.93 -12.04
N LYS A 74 21.34 -3.99 -11.95
CA LYS A 74 20.66 -4.60 -13.12
C LYS A 74 19.26 -4.05 -13.36
N ILE A 75 18.72 -3.25 -12.42
CA ILE A 75 17.35 -2.73 -12.51
C ILE A 75 17.20 -1.71 -13.65
N SER A 76 18.21 -0.86 -13.89
CA SER A 76 18.22 0.05 -15.05
C SER A 76 18.12 -0.74 -16.35
N ASP A 77 18.95 -1.76 -16.49
CA ASP A 77 19.05 -2.57 -17.70
C ASP A 77 17.74 -3.33 -17.96
N LEU A 78 17.10 -3.85 -16.91
CA LEU A 78 15.77 -4.47 -16.97
C LEU A 78 14.70 -3.47 -17.42
N LYS A 79 14.69 -2.27 -16.83
CA LYS A 79 13.75 -1.21 -17.22
C LYS A 79 13.93 -0.77 -18.67
N GLU A 80 15.15 -0.77 -19.20
CA GLU A 80 15.37 -0.45 -20.61
C GLU A 80 14.88 -1.58 -21.52
N GLU A 81 15.23 -2.83 -21.21
CA GLU A 81 14.86 -3.99 -22.03
C GLU A 81 13.35 -4.16 -22.14
N PHE A 82 12.64 -4.10 -21.02
CA PHE A 82 11.18 -4.12 -20.99
C PHE A 82 10.54 -2.93 -21.72
N GLY A 83 11.30 -1.85 -21.96
CA GLY A 83 10.81 -0.71 -22.73
C GLY A 83 10.94 -0.84 -24.23
N ARG A 84 11.82 -1.74 -24.67
CA ARG A 84 11.98 -2.08 -26.08
C ARG A 84 10.96 -3.11 -26.50
N ASP A 85 10.34 -3.83 -25.56
CA ASP A 85 9.30 -4.79 -25.87
C ASP A 85 8.00 -4.09 -26.31
N VAL A 86 7.52 -4.46 -27.49
CA VAL A 86 6.34 -3.87 -28.14
C VAL A 86 5.04 -4.30 -27.44
N ASP A 87 5.07 -5.46 -26.78
CA ASP A 87 3.89 -6.04 -26.12
C ASP A 87 3.60 -5.42 -24.74
N ILE A 88 4.56 -4.66 -24.19
CA ILE A 88 4.48 -4.03 -22.87
C ILE A 88 4.01 -2.58 -23.04
N ILE A 89 2.81 -2.29 -22.55
CA ILE A 89 2.26 -0.91 -22.54
C ILE A 89 2.88 -0.11 -21.40
N ARG A 90 2.97 -0.70 -20.21
CA ARG A 90 3.59 -0.05 -19.05
C ARG A 90 4.35 -1.04 -18.19
N ARG A 91 5.42 -0.53 -17.61
CA ARG A 91 6.32 -1.25 -16.71
C ARG A 91 6.74 -0.33 -15.58
N ASN A 92 6.57 -0.78 -14.35
CA ASN A 92 7.07 -0.08 -13.18
C ASN A 92 7.72 -1.09 -12.25
N VAL A 93 8.94 -0.77 -11.81
CA VAL A 93 9.66 -1.58 -10.81
C VAL A 93 9.68 -0.78 -9.51
N TYR A 94 9.11 -1.37 -8.47
CA TYR A 94 9.08 -0.85 -7.11
C TYR A 94 10.01 -1.69 -6.24
N LYS A 95 10.64 -1.05 -5.25
CA LYS A 95 11.33 -1.77 -4.20
C LYS A 95 10.28 -2.32 -3.25
N MET A 96 10.35 -3.62 -2.97
CA MET A 96 9.45 -4.23 -2.00
C MET A 96 9.99 -3.93 -0.60
N GLU A 97 9.20 -3.23 0.19
CA GLU A 97 9.45 -3.02 1.61
C GLU A 97 8.58 -4.02 2.39
N GLU A 98 9.14 -4.61 3.44
CA GLU A 98 8.35 -5.47 4.31
C GLU A 98 7.33 -4.60 5.03
N PRO A 99 6.02 -4.86 4.88
CA PRO A 99 5.02 -4.06 5.56
C PRO A 99 5.23 -4.21 7.07
N GLU A 100 5.17 -3.09 7.79
CA GLU A 100 5.15 -3.11 9.24
C GLU A 100 3.95 -3.95 9.71
N LYS A 101 4.22 -4.93 10.56
CA LYS A 101 3.17 -5.77 11.14
C LYS A 101 2.47 -4.96 12.22
N TYR A 102 1.42 -4.26 11.84
CA TYR A 102 0.49 -3.66 12.79
C TYR A 102 -0.67 -4.63 13.07
N GLU A 103 -1.07 -4.71 14.33
CA GLU A 103 -2.30 -5.43 14.70
C GLU A 103 -3.50 -4.55 14.38
N CYS A 104 -4.57 -5.14 13.82
CA CYS A 104 -5.78 -4.40 13.48
C CYS A 104 -6.55 -4.02 14.75
N THR A 105 -6.49 -2.75 15.16
CA THR A 105 -7.20 -2.21 16.34
C THR A 105 -8.62 -1.73 16.03
N LEU A 106 -9.11 -1.87 14.79
CA LEU A 106 -10.39 -1.32 14.34
C LEU A 106 -11.58 -1.76 15.22
N HIS A 107 -11.54 -2.99 15.74
CA HIS A 107 -12.59 -3.49 16.63
C HIS A 107 -12.70 -2.67 17.92
N GLU A 108 -11.56 -2.29 18.51
CA GLU A 108 -11.51 -1.47 19.73
C GLU A 108 -12.01 -0.05 19.46
N GLU A 109 -11.74 0.48 18.27
CA GLU A 109 -12.21 1.80 17.84
C GLU A 109 -13.72 1.83 17.59
N MET A 110 -14.34 0.74 17.16
CA MET A 110 -15.80 0.71 16.94
C MET A 110 -16.62 0.59 18.22
N LEU A 111 -15.99 0.40 19.39
CA LEU A 111 -16.70 0.39 20.66
C LEU A 111 -17.36 1.76 20.93
N PRO A 112 -18.49 1.79 21.65
CA PRO A 112 -19.10 3.04 22.10
C PRO A 112 -18.09 3.90 22.87
N PRO A 113 -18.20 5.24 22.84
CA PRO A 113 -17.19 6.15 23.39
C PRO A 113 -16.79 5.86 24.84
N ALA A 114 -17.71 5.35 25.66
CA ALA A 114 -17.43 5.02 27.06
C ALA A 114 -16.39 3.89 27.25
N TYR A 115 -16.31 2.96 26.29
CA TYR A 115 -15.47 1.77 26.38
C TYR A 115 -14.17 1.88 25.57
N ARG A 116 -13.98 2.98 24.85
CA ARG A 116 -12.81 3.20 24.00
C ARG A 116 -11.62 3.68 24.83
N LYS A 117 -10.44 3.09 24.62
CA LYS A 117 -9.22 3.33 25.43
C LYS A 117 -8.75 4.79 25.36
N ASP A 118 -8.68 5.36 24.17
CA ASP A 118 -8.38 6.77 23.90
C ASP A 118 -9.30 7.76 24.69
N VAL A 119 -10.61 7.49 24.74
CA VAL A 119 -11.57 8.35 25.45
C VAL A 119 -11.40 8.21 26.96
N GLN A 120 -11.17 7.00 27.45
CA GLN A 120 -10.86 6.77 28.87
C GLN A 120 -9.59 7.53 29.27
N ASP A 121 -8.53 7.44 28.47
CA ASP A 121 -7.28 8.19 28.68
C ASP A 121 -7.53 9.71 28.70
N MET A 122 -8.35 10.23 27.78
CA MET A 122 -8.73 11.65 27.77
C MET A 122 -9.48 12.07 29.03
N ILE A 123 -10.41 11.24 29.52
CA ILE A 123 -11.16 11.50 30.76
C ILE A 123 -10.20 11.49 31.96
N GLU A 124 -9.23 10.59 32.00
CA GLU A 124 -8.21 10.57 33.05
C GLU A 124 -7.34 11.82 33.04
N ILE A 125 -6.86 12.22 31.86
CA ILE A 125 -6.06 13.44 31.70
C ILE A 125 -6.87 14.67 32.15
N ALA A 126 -8.16 14.73 31.80
CA ALA A 126 -9.05 15.81 32.22
C ALA A 126 -9.26 15.83 33.75
N LYS A 127 -9.47 14.66 34.38
CA LYS A 127 -9.61 14.53 35.84
C LYS A 127 -8.35 15.00 36.57
N ARG A 128 -7.16 14.61 36.10
CA ARG A 128 -5.88 15.03 36.69
C ARG A 128 -5.68 16.55 36.66
N LYS A 129 -6.27 17.24 35.67
CA LYS A 129 -6.17 18.71 35.52
C LYS A 129 -7.27 19.48 36.24
N GLN A 130 -8.28 18.83 36.84
CA GLN A 130 -9.32 19.55 37.57
C GLN A 130 -8.79 20.12 38.88
N LYS A 131 -8.91 21.45 39.04
CA LYS A 131 -8.66 22.11 40.32
C LYS A 131 -9.76 21.74 41.31
N PRO A 132 -9.43 21.51 42.60
CA PRO A 132 -10.45 21.26 43.62
C PRO A 132 -11.41 22.45 43.67
N LYS A 133 -12.71 22.17 43.52
CA LYS A 133 -13.75 23.20 43.68
C LYS A 133 -13.94 23.46 45.16
N TYR A 134 -13.81 24.71 45.56
CA TYR A 134 -14.14 25.14 46.91
C TYR A 134 -15.66 25.04 47.11
N ASN A 135 -16.09 24.28 48.13
CA ASN A 135 -17.49 24.19 48.49
C ASN A 135 -17.84 25.32 49.47
N TYR A 136 -18.80 26.16 49.10
CA TYR A 136 -19.25 27.27 49.93
C TYR A 136 -20.15 26.84 51.10
N ASN A 137 -20.73 25.64 51.03
CA ASN A 137 -21.52 25.10 52.11
C ASN A 137 -20.58 24.46 53.15
N SER A 138 -20.33 25.17 54.26
CA SER A 138 -19.54 24.68 55.38
C SER A 138 -20.27 23.67 56.26
N GLY A 139 -21.52 23.31 55.93
CA GLY A 139 -22.37 22.47 56.78
C GLY A 139 -22.82 23.18 58.06
N LEU A 140 -22.71 24.50 58.11
CA LEU A 140 -23.18 25.35 59.20
C LEU A 140 -24.46 26.06 58.75
N ASP A 141 -25.45 26.15 59.63
CA ASP A 141 -26.74 26.83 59.37
C ASP A 141 -26.62 28.36 59.21
N TYR A 142 -25.41 28.91 59.33
CA TYR A 142 -25.14 30.33 59.10
C TYR A 142 -23.98 30.51 58.12
N TYR A 143 -24.04 31.56 57.29
CA TYR A 143 -23.01 31.84 56.31
C TYR A 143 -21.89 32.70 56.94
N PRO A 144 -20.67 32.18 57.13
CA PRO A 144 -19.62 32.86 57.91
C PRO A 144 -19.08 34.17 57.32
N PHE A 145 -19.52 34.54 56.11
CA PHE A 145 -19.06 35.71 55.37
C PHE A 145 -20.13 36.81 55.20
N GLN A 146 -21.30 36.69 55.84
CA GLN A 146 -22.24 37.81 55.96
C GLN A 146 -21.78 38.71 57.12
N LYS A 147 -21.52 39.99 56.82
CA LYS A 147 -21.22 41.04 57.80
C LYS A 147 -22.48 41.55 58.47
#